data_AF-A0A535T6N8-F1
#
_entry.id   AF-A0A535T6N8-F1
#
_cell.length_a   1.000
_cell.length_b   1.000
_cell.length_c   1.000
_cell.angle_alpha   90.00
_cell.angle_beta   90.00
_cell.angle_gamma   90.00
#
_symmetry.space_group_name_H-M   'P 1'
#
loop_
_entity.id
_entity.type
_entity.pdbx_description
1 polymer ?
#
loop_
_entity_poly.entity_id
_entity_poly.type
_entity_poly.pdbx_seq_one_letter_code
_entity_poly.pdbx_strand_id
1 'polypeptide(L)' 'ATLVKSAIGARPEIKATVESLGFRRMNQTRELPDNPAVRGMLRRVNFLVAVEGQPYERPKRSRYKIWRARSTKKHQRGN' A
#
# COMPACT_ATOMS: atom_id res chain seq x y z
N ALA A 1 7.00 13.12 3.19
CA ALA A 1 6.76 11.68 2.96
C ALA A 1 6.70 11.39 1.47
N THR A 2 7.33 10.31 1.02
CA THR A 2 7.59 10.03 -0.39
C THR A 2 7.08 8.65 -0.78
N LEU A 3 6.28 8.57 -1.85
CA LEU A 3 5.80 7.29 -2.36
C LEU A 3 6.89 6.59 -3.18
N VAL A 4 7.62 5.66 -2.55
CA VAL A 4 8.74 4.92 -3.18
C VAL A 4 8.26 3.73 -4.01
N LYS A 5 7.14 3.12 -3.62
CA LYS A 5 6.59 1.95 -4.31
C LYS A 5 5.15 2.15 -4.72
N SER A 6 4.82 1.69 -5.92
CA SER A 6 3.46 1.72 -6.46
C SER A 6 2.48 0.90 -5.60
N ALA A 7 1.25 1.41 -5.48
CA ALA A 7 0.12 0.73 -4.85
C ALA A 7 -0.56 -0.30 -5.77
N ILE A 8 -0.09 -0.49 -7.02
CA ILE A 8 -0.65 -1.47 -7.96
C ILE A 8 -0.53 -2.88 -7.37
N GLY A 9 -1.67 -3.58 -7.26
CA GLY A 9 -1.75 -4.93 -6.70
C GLY A 9 -1.84 -5.00 -5.17
N ALA A 10 -1.90 -3.84 -4.48
CA ALA A 10 -2.25 -3.77 -3.07
C ALA A 10 -3.76 -3.97 -2.85
N ARG A 11 -4.15 -4.28 -1.61
CA ARG A 11 -5.57 -4.36 -1.21
C ARG A 11 -6.27 -3.01 -1.46
N PRO A 12 -7.57 -3.01 -1.79
CA PRO A 12 -8.31 -1.78 -2.08
C PRO A 12 -8.25 -0.77 -0.92
N GLU A 13 -8.27 -1.22 0.33
CA GLU A 13 -8.10 -0.38 1.52
C GLU A 13 -6.78 0.42 1.51
N ILE A 14 -5.66 -0.24 1.19
CA ILE A 14 -4.34 0.38 1.14
C ILE A 14 -4.28 1.39 0.00
N LYS A 15 -4.86 1.03 -1.16
CA LYS A 15 -4.95 1.93 -2.31
C LYS A 15 -5.73 3.19 -1.95
N ALA A 16 -6.88 3.04 -1.29
CA ALA A 16 -7.68 4.16 -0.80
C ALA A 16 -6.90 5.04 0.19
N THR A 17 -6.16 4.45 1.15
CA THR A 17 -5.32 5.24 2.07
C THR A 17 -4.26 6.06 1.34
N VAL A 18 -3.58 5.48 0.35
CA VAL A 18 -2.55 6.19 -0.45
C VAL A 18 -3.17 7.34 -1.25
N GLU A 19 -4.35 7.13 -1.83
CA GLU A 19 -5.11 8.16 -2.55
C GLU A 19 -5.64 9.26 -1.62
N SER A 20 -6.13 8.91 -0.42
CA SER A 20 -6.58 9.86 0.61
C SER A 20 -5.45 10.73 1.16
N LEU A 21 -4.24 10.18 1.28
CA LEU A 21 -3.03 10.94 1.59
C LEU A 21 -2.60 11.84 0.42
N GLY A 22 -3.25 11.70 -0.74
CA GLY A 22 -3.06 12.56 -1.90
C GLY A 22 -1.86 12.20 -2.76
N PHE A 23 -1.35 10.96 -2.69
CA PHE A 23 -0.33 10.47 -3.60
C PHE A 23 -0.99 9.96 -4.88
N ARG A 24 -0.66 10.57 -6.02
CA ARG A 24 -1.23 10.21 -7.34
C ARG A 24 -0.21 9.58 -8.29
N ARG A 25 1.09 9.85 -8.09
CA ARG A 25 2.18 9.36 -8.93
C ARG A 25 3.34 8.81 -8.09
N MET A 26 4.16 7.95 -8.70
CA MET A 26 5.38 7.43 -8.04
C MET A 26 6.39 8.56 -7.79
N ASN A 27 7.22 8.39 -6.76
CA ASN A 27 8.25 9.33 -6.31
C ASN A 27 7.72 10.74 -5.99
N GLN A 28 6.43 10.85 -5.70
CA GLN A 28 5.84 12.10 -5.25
C GLN A 28 6.17 12.30 -3.78
N THR A 29 6.83 13.42 -3.49
CA THR A 29 7.02 13.92 -2.12
C THR A 29 5.88 14.86 -1.76
N ARG A 30 5.27 14.66 -0.58
CA ARG A 30 4.32 15.61 0.02
C ARG A 30 4.64 15.82 1.49
N GLU A 31 4.47 17.05 1.94
CA GLU A 31 4.42 17.40 3.34
C GLU A 31 3.00 17.10 3.85
N LEU A 32 2.93 16.42 4.98
CA LEU A 32 1.68 16.02 5.63
C LEU A 32 1.68 16.58 7.05
N PRO A 33 0.54 17.07 7.55
CA PRO A 33 0.45 17.53 8.92
C PRO A 33 0.67 16.36 9.90
N ASP A 34 1.44 16.60 10.97
CA ASP A 34 1.66 15.60 12.01
C ASP A 34 0.44 15.53 12.94
N ASN A 35 -0.54 14.75 12.52
CA ASN A 35 -1.71 14.43 13.32
C ASN A 35 -1.76 12.90 13.59
N PRO A 36 -2.41 12.46 14.69
CA PRO A 36 -2.43 11.04 15.05
C PRO A 36 -3.11 10.18 13.99
N ALA A 37 -4.08 10.72 13.24
CA ALA A 37 -4.79 10.01 12.18
C ALA A 37 -3.86 9.69 10.99
N VAL A 38 -3.13 10.67 10.48
CA VAL A 38 -2.13 10.57 9.40
C VAL A 38 -1.00 9.67 9.84
N ARG A 39 -0.55 9.76 11.09
CA ARG A 39 0.45 8.84 11.64
C ARG A 39 -0.04 7.39 11.61
N GLY A 40 -1.30 7.14 11.95
CA GLY A 40 -1.94 5.83 11.80
C GLY A 40 -2.02 5.35 10.35
N MET A 41 -2.41 6.23 9.43
CA MET A 41 -2.44 5.93 7.99
C MET A 41 -1.05 5.59 7.45
N LEU A 42 -0.01 6.38 7.79
CA LEU A 42 1.37 6.15 7.39
C LEU A 42 1.91 4.82 7.92
N ARG A 43 1.58 4.44 9.16
CA ARG A 43 1.94 3.12 9.72
C ARG A 43 1.35 1.97 8.90
N ARG A 44 0.09 2.10 8.44
CA ARG A 44 -0.59 1.10 7.60
C ARG A 44 0.10 0.94 6.23
N VAL A 45 0.70 2.00 5.70
CA VAL A 45 1.31 2.03 4.34
C VAL A 45 2.84 2.18 4.36
N ASN A 46 3.48 1.92 5.49
CA ASN A 46 4.93 2.06 5.71
C ASN A 46 5.80 1.29 4.70
N PHE A 47 5.27 0.20 4.14
CA PHE A 47 5.94 -0.61 3.10
C PHE A 47 5.82 -0.05 1.68
N LEU A 48 5.08 1.04 1.47
CA LEU A 48 4.97 1.77 0.20
C LEU A 48 5.59 3.16 0.27
N VAL A 49 5.51 3.81 1.43
CA VAL A 49 5.90 5.20 1.65
C VAL A 49 7.14 5.27 2.52
N ALA A 50 8.14 6.04 2.09
CA ALA A 50 9.25 6.44 2.94
C ALA A 50 8.91 7.76 3.65
N VAL A 51 9.07 7.77 4.96
CA VAL A 51 8.92 8.98 5.79
C VAL A 51 10.32 9.42 6.18
N GLU A 52 10.64 10.69 5.99
CA GLU A 52 11.93 11.25 6.37
C GLU A 52 12.13 11.08 7.89
N GLY A 53 13.28 10.52 8.28
CA GLY A 53 13.57 10.20 9.68
C GLY A 53 13.08 8.84 10.18
N GLN A 54 12.33 8.07 9.37
CA GLN A 54 11.99 6.66 9.68
C GLN A 54 12.65 5.70 8.69
N PRO A 55 13.13 4.53 9.14
CA PRO A 55 13.65 3.52 8.23
C PRO A 55 12.52 2.98 7.35
N TYR A 56 12.72 3.01 6.04
CA TYR A 56 11.82 2.34 5.09
C TYR A 56 12.04 0.82 5.20
N GLU A 57 11.18 0.16 5.98
CA GLU A 57 11.22 -1.29 6.12
C GLU A 57 10.58 -1.96 4.90
N ARG A 58 11.42 -2.45 3.99
CA ARG A 58 10.96 -3.26 2.87
C ARG A 58 10.44 -4.60 3.40
N PRO A 59 9.17 -4.96 3.18
CA PRO A 59 8.61 -6.19 3.74
C PRO A 59 9.29 -7.42 3.13
N LYS A 60 9.66 -8.40 3.96
CA LYS A 60 10.10 -9.73 3.51
C LYS A 60 8.93 -10.40 2.76
N ARG A 61 9.08 -10.53 1.43
CA ARG A 61 8.16 -11.16 0.44
C ARG A 61 6.66 -11.26 0.82
N SER A 62 5.94 -10.21 0.42
CA SER A 62 4.49 -10.04 0.14
C SER A 62 3.42 -10.84 0.89
N ARG A 63 2.90 -10.26 1.99
CA ARG A 63 1.51 -10.48 2.48
C ARG A 63 0.46 -9.69 1.70
N TYR A 64 0.87 -8.79 0.80
CA TYR A 64 -0.02 -7.79 0.16
C TYR A 64 -0.08 -7.88 -1.36
N LYS A 65 0.60 -8.83 -2.00
CA LYS A 65 0.31 -9.16 -3.39
C LYS A 65 -0.93 -10.03 -3.36
N ILE A 66 -2.01 -9.53 -3.93
CA ILE A 66 -3.13 -10.36 -4.35
C ILE A 66 -2.56 -11.33 -5.40
N TRP A 67 -2.07 -12.49 -5.00
CA TRP A 67 -2.44 -13.67 -5.78
C TRP A 67 -3.95 -13.67 -5.67
N ARG A 68 -4.66 -13.39 -6.77
CA ARG A 68 -6.09 -13.73 -6.86
C ARG A 68 -6.17 -15.11 -6.23
N ALA A 69 -6.99 -15.31 -5.20
CA ALA A 69 -7.37 -16.65 -4.80
C ALA A 69 -7.65 -17.36 -6.12
N ARG A 70 -6.84 -18.38 -6.45
CA ARG A 70 -6.91 -19.08 -7.73
C ARG A 70 -8.38 -19.41 -7.88
N SER A 71 -9.07 -18.80 -8.86
CA SER A 71 -10.53 -18.84 -8.91
C SER A 71 -10.97 -20.30 -8.84
N THR A 72 -11.59 -20.70 -7.72
CA THR A 72 -12.15 -22.05 -7.56
C THR A 72 -13.25 -22.30 -8.59
N LYS A 73 -13.75 -21.24 -9.23
CA LYS A 73 -14.67 -21.28 -10.38
C LYS A 73 -14.11 -22.07 -11.57
N LYS A 74 -12.77 -22.22 -11.69
CA LYS A 74 -12.16 -23.07 -12.74
C LYS A 74 -12.15 -24.56 -12.37
N HIS A 75 -12.40 -24.92 -11.11
CA HIS A 75 -12.51 -26.30 -10.62
C HIS A 75 -13.97 -26.80 -10.51
N GLN A 76 -14.96 -25.93 -10.77
CA GLN A 76 -16.38 -26.30 -10.84
C GLN A 76 -16.89 -26.48 -12.28
N ARG A 77 -16.02 -26.88 -13.21
CA ARG A 77 -16.43 -27.44 -14.51
C ARG A 77 -16.00 -28.91 -14.55
N GLY A 78 -16.98 -29.79 -14.32
CA GLY A 78 -16.85 -31.23 -14.52
C GLY A 78 -17.50 -31.99 -13.37
N ASN A 79 -18.66 -32.59 -13.67
CA ASN A 79 -19.09 -33.83 -13.02
C ASN A 79 -18.07 -34.94 -13.34
#